data_AF-A0A550JGS3-F1
#
_entry.id   AF-A0A550JGS3-F1
#
_cell.length_a   1.000
_cell.length_b   1.000
_cell.length_c   1.000
_cell.angle_alpha   90.00
_cell.angle_beta   90.00
_cell.angle_gamma   90.00
#
_symmetry.space_group_name_H-M   'P 1'
#
loop_
_entity.id
_entity.type
_entity.pdbx_description
1 polymer ?
#
loop_
_entity_poly.entity_id
_entity_poly.type
_entity_poly.pdbx_seq_one_letter_code
_entity_poly.pdbx_strand_id
1 'polypeptide(L)'
;MKMPTASAARRRTGLLFFRRISHNERNFHPLKGDFMFFATTLAGSTELAILVKLLLAALAGAILGIEREKHGRPAGLRTHLLVALGSCLMMVVSEAFFLKYGDLPGTGVVRLDPGRAAAQIITGIGFLGAGVIIKEGFTVRGLTTAACLWVAAGVGMAFGMGLFIAGTIATILSLLALIFLKQLEPLIQKDRYLHLSITANSEPDIYPTLERLFAERKLRISDIEADLDLTTQCIRYRFIITQHKERIGRELSQIIAEIDGVKKIHYQ
;
A
#
# COMPACT_ATOMS: atom_id res chain seq x y z
N MET A 1 53.04 -3.31 -40.43
CA MET A 1 52.89 -2.00 -39.76
C MET A 1 51.59 -1.37 -40.26
N LYS A 2 50.61 -1.23 -39.36
CA LYS A 2 49.35 -0.44 -39.42
C LYS A 2 48.24 -0.82 -40.45
N MET A 3 47.18 -1.47 -39.94
CA MET A 3 45.80 -0.99 -40.16
C MET A 3 45.58 0.28 -39.32
N PRO A 4 44.77 1.26 -39.78
CA PRO A 4 43.35 1.40 -39.36
C PRO A 4 42.47 2.11 -40.45
N THR A 5 41.15 2.32 -40.41
CA THR A 5 39.98 1.91 -39.62
C THR A 5 38.73 2.32 -40.42
N ALA A 6 37.73 1.46 -40.50
CA ALA A 6 36.38 1.82 -40.94
C ALA A 6 35.61 2.49 -39.78
N SER A 7 35.48 3.82 -39.77
CA SER A 7 34.64 4.54 -38.80
C SER A 7 34.24 5.93 -39.31
N ALA A 8 33.36 6.00 -40.32
CA ALA A 8 32.75 7.28 -40.72
C ALA A 8 31.27 7.22 -41.15
N ALA A 9 30.64 6.03 -41.18
CA ALA A 9 29.28 5.90 -41.73
C ALA A 9 28.15 5.82 -40.68
N ARG A 10 28.45 5.74 -39.37
CA ARG A 10 27.42 5.44 -38.34
C ARG A 10 26.94 6.62 -37.47
N ARG A 11 27.38 7.86 -37.73
CA ARG A 11 27.03 9.03 -36.89
C ARG A 11 25.97 9.99 -37.47
N ARG A 12 25.44 9.77 -38.68
CA ARG A 12 24.40 10.65 -39.26
C ARG A 12 22.96 10.22 -39.02
N THR A 13 22.73 8.97 -38.60
CA THR A 13 21.36 8.43 -38.42
C THR A 13 20.73 8.80 -37.07
N GLY A 14 21.54 9.06 -36.03
CA GLY A 14 21.04 9.46 -34.71
C GLY A 14 20.55 10.91 -34.61
N LEU A 15 21.14 11.83 -35.40
CA LEU A 15 20.77 13.26 -35.36
C LEU A 15 19.42 13.55 -36.01
N LEU A 16 19.03 12.76 -37.03
CA LEU A 16 17.72 12.86 -37.68
C LEU A 16 16.59 12.27 -36.82
N PHE A 17 16.90 11.29 -35.97
CA PHE A 17 15.94 10.72 -35.03
C PHE A 17 15.69 11.66 -33.84
N PHE A 18 16.74 12.30 -33.31
CA PHE A 18 16.60 13.28 -32.23
C PHE A 18 15.89 14.57 -32.65
N ARG A 19 16.06 15.02 -33.90
CA ARG A 19 15.34 16.19 -34.43
C ARG A 19 13.85 15.91 -34.68
N ARG A 20 13.45 14.64 -34.81
CA ARG A 20 12.04 14.23 -34.97
C ARG A 20 11.32 14.11 -33.63
N ILE A 21 12.04 13.84 -32.54
CA ILE A 21 11.49 13.84 -31.17
C ILE A 21 11.25 15.27 -30.66
N SER A 22 12.06 16.26 -31.08
CA SER A 22 11.89 17.66 -30.68
C SER A 22 10.73 18.42 -31.38
N HIS A 23 10.03 17.78 -32.32
CA HIS A 23 8.91 18.41 -33.05
C HIS A 23 7.53 17.88 -32.70
N ASN A 24 7.44 16.88 -31.81
CA ASN A 24 6.15 16.28 -31.41
C ASN A 24 5.66 16.73 -30.02
N GLU A 25 6.30 17.74 -29.40
CA GLU A 25 5.80 18.35 -28.15
C GLU A 25 4.82 19.51 -28.40
N ARG A 26 4.52 19.85 -29.66
CA ARG A 26 3.63 20.98 -30.01
C ARG A 26 2.15 20.61 -30.17
N ASN A 27 1.77 19.37 -29.86
CA ASN A 27 0.38 18.93 -29.85
C ASN A 27 -0.04 18.40 -28.48
N PHE A 28 0.41 19.05 -27.40
CA PHE A 28 -0.38 19.04 -26.17
C PHE A 28 -1.61 19.90 -26.44
N HIS A 29 -2.62 19.31 -27.08
CA HIS A 29 -3.96 19.89 -27.00
C HIS A 29 -4.30 19.91 -25.51
N PRO A 30 -4.44 21.08 -24.86
CA PRO A 30 -5.10 21.09 -23.57
C PRO A 30 -6.45 20.42 -23.83
N LEU A 31 -6.75 19.36 -23.08
CA LEU A 31 -8.08 18.78 -23.05
C LEU A 31 -9.05 19.96 -23.04
N LYS A 32 -9.82 20.11 -24.13
CA LYS A 32 -10.72 21.25 -24.33
C LYS A 32 -11.50 21.45 -23.03
N GLY A 33 -11.50 22.70 -22.55
CA GLY A 33 -11.79 23.14 -21.19
C GLY A 33 -13.16 22.77 -20.59
N ASP A 34 -13.91 21.88 -21.22
CA ASP A 34 -15.22 21.41 -20.78
C ASP A 34 -15.13 20.11 -19.96
N PHE A 35 -14.05 19.31 -20.10
CA PHE A 35 -13.89 18.07 -19.31
C PHE A 35 -13.30 18.27 -17.91
N MET A 36 -12.64 19.42 -17.65
CA MET A 36 -12.42 19.95 -16.30
C MET A 36 -13.68 20.70 -15.89
N PHE A 37 -14.77 19.97 -15.64
CA PHE A 37 -16.16 20.49 -15.55
C PHE A 37 -16.41 21.57 -14.47
N PHE A 38 -15.40 21.95 -13.70
CA PHE A 38 -15.30 23.29 -13.13
C PHE A 38 -13.91 23.87 -13.42
N ALA A 39 -13.89 25.00 -14.12
CA ALA A 39 -12.77 25.92 -14.10
C ALA A 39 -12.41 26.27 -12.64
N THR A 40 -11.36 27.05 -12.43
CA THR A 40 -10.98 27.63 -11.13
C THR A 40 -12.14 28.32 -10.36
N THR A 41 -13.30 28.51 -10.99
CA THR A 41 -14.54 29.04 -10.42
C THR A 41 -15.72 28.08 -10.60
N LEU A 42 -16.52 27.93 -9.54
CA LEU A 42 -17.80 27.23 -9.52
C LEU A 42 -18.90 28.28 -9.38
N ALA A 43 -19.81 28.36 -10.36
CA ALA A 43 -20.83 29.43 -10.43
C ALA A 43 -20.23 30.86 -10.31
N GLY A 44 -19.01 31.06 -10.82
CA GLY A 44 -18.28 32.33 -10.73
C GLY A 44 -17.54 32.59 -9.40
N SER A 45 -17.60 31.68 -8.43
CA SER A 45 -16.92 31.80 -7.13
C SER A 45 -15.79 30.77 -6.97
N THR A 46 -14.58 31.25 -6.67
CA THR A 46 -13.41 30.42 -6.33
C THR A 46 -13.60 29.72 -4.98
N GLU A 47 -14.10 30.46 -3.99
CA GLU A 47 -14.33 29.93 -2.64
C GLU A 47 -15.34 28.79 -2.64
N LEU A 48 -16.41 28.93 -3.44
CA LEU A 48 -17.39 27.86 -3.60
C LEU A 48 -16.78 26.61 -4.25
N ALA A 49 -15.91 26.78 -5.24
CA ALA A 49 -15.20 25.67 -5.87
C ALA A 49 -14.33 24.93 -4.87
N ILE A 50 -13.55 25.67 -4.07
CA ILE A 50 -12.68 25.11 -3.02
C ILE A 50 -13.51 24.36 -1.97
N LEU A 51 -14.61 24.96 -1.51
CA LEU A 51 -15.51 24.34 -0.55
C LEU A 51 -16.06 23.00 -1.07
N VAL A 52 -16.53 22.96 -2.31
CA VAL A 52 -17.05 21.72 -2.92
C VAL A 52 -15.95 20.68 -3.10
N LYS A 53 -14.75 21.06 -3.56
CA LYS A 53 -13.60 20.14 -3.66
C LYS A 53 -13.29 19.50 -2.30
N LEU A 54 -13.19 20.30 -1.23
CA LEU A 54 -12.90 19.84 0.13
C LEU A 54 -14.01 18.94 0.68
N LEU A 55 -15.28 19.30 0.49
CA LEU A 55 -16.42 18.49 0.94
C LEU A 55 -16.48 17.14 0.22
N LEU A 56 -16.30 17.12 -1.10
CA LEU A 56 -16.30 15.87 -1.88
C LEU A 56 -15.12 14.97 -1.47
N ALA A 57 -13.93 15.54 -1.27
CA ALA A 57 -12.78 14.79 -0.79
C ALA A 57 -13.01 14.21 0.61
N ALA A 58 -13.54 15.02 1.54
CA ALA A 58 -13.86 14.57 2.89
C ALA A 58 -14.93 13.47 2.89
N LEU A 59 -16.00 13.61 2.11
CA LEU A 59 -17.07 12.62 1.99
C LEU A 59 -16.54 11.31 1.39
N ALA A 60 -15.77 11.37 0.30
CA ALA A 60 -15.20 10.18 -0.31
C ALA A 60 -14.24 9.45 0.64
N GLY A 61 -13.35 10.19 1.32
CA GLY A 61 -12.47 9.64 2.35
C GLY A 61 -13.25 9.03 3.52
N ALA A 62 -14.32 9.69 3.96
CA ALA A 62 -15.20 9.17 5.00
C ALA A 62 -15.84 7.85 4.57
N ILE A 63 -16.44 7.77 3.39
CA ILE A 63 -17.11 6.54 2.92
C ILE A 63 -16.13 5.37 2.85
N LEU A 64 -14.89 5.59 2.38
CA LEU A 64 -13.82 4.58 2.42
C LEU A 64 -13.50 4.15 3.87
N GLY A 65 -13.43 5.10 4.79
CA GLY A 65 -13.13 4.86 6.19
C GLY A 65 -14.25 4.19 6.99
N ILE A 66 -15.53 4.36 6.63
CA ILE A 66 -16.68 3.73 7.31
C ILE A 66 -16.54 2.21 7.32
N GLU A 67 -16.24 1.63 6.16
CA GLU A 67 -16.05 0.19 6.03
C GLU A 67 -14.97 -0.23 7.05
N ARG A 68 -13.84 0.48 7.03
CA ARG A 68 -12.65 0.15 7.83
C ARG A 68 -12.91 0.24 9.32
N GLU A 69 -13.62 1.28 9.77
CA GLU A 69 -14.01 1.46 11.17
C GLU A 69 -15.00 0.38 11.62
N LYS A 70 -16.00 0.04 10.79
CA LYS A 70 -16.95 -1.03 11.08
C LYS A 70 -16.27 -2.39 11.30
N HIS A 71 -15.11 -2.62 10.67
CA HIS A 71 -14.33 -3.85 10.81
C HIS A 71 -13.17 -3.75 11.81
N GLY A 72 -13.13 -2.71 12.65
CA GLY A 72 -12.11 -2.54 13.69
C GLY A 72 -10.68 -2.45 13.13
N ARG A 73 -10.50 -1.91 11.92
CA ARG A 73 -9.17 -1.77 11.31
C ARG A 73 -8.40 -0.59 11.95
N PRO A 74 -7.05 -0.62 11.95
CA PRO A 74 -6.23 0.39 12.65
C PRO A 74 -6.49 1.86 12.27
N ALA A 75 -6.89 2.12 11.01
CA ALA A 75 -7.32 3.45 10.56
C ALA A 75 -8.77 3.37 10.03
N GLY A 76 -9.63 4.22 10.59
CA GLY A 76 -11.08 4.24 10.35
C GLY A 76 -11.56 5.50 9.61
N LEU A 77 -12.78 5.93 9.90
CA LEU A 77 -13.47 7.08 9.28
C LEU A 77 -12.63 8.35 9.36
N ARG A 78 -12.26 8.74 10.58
CA ARG A 78 -11.58 10.02 10.86
C ARG A 78 -10.26 10.12 10.11
N THR A 79 -9.50 9.03 10.09
CA THR A 79 -8.19 8.98 9.43
C THR A 79 -8.33 9.13 7.92
N HIS A 80 -9.21 8.35 7.27
CA HIS A 80 -9.37 8.42 5.81
C HIS A 80 -9.96 9.76 5.35
N LEU A 81 -10.92 10.31 6.11
CA LEU A 81 -11.45 11.65 5.89
C LEU A 81 -10.35 12.70 5.92
N LEU A 82 -9.54 12.74 6.99
CA LEU A 82 -8.50 13.75 7.14
C LEU A 82 -7.38 13.61 6.09
N VAL A 83 -7.04 12.37 5.70
CA VAL A 83 -6.06 12.12 4.64
C VAL A 83 -6.57 12.63 3.29
N ALA A 84 -7.81 12.33 2.92
CA ALA A 84 -8.39 12.81 1.66
C ALA A 84 -8.57 14.33 1.65
N LEU A 85 -9.10 14.90 2.74
CA LEU A 85 -9.27 16.34 2.92
C LEU A 85 -7.92 17.08 2.86
N GLY A 86 -6.92 16.61 3.60
CA GLY A 86 -5.58 17.20 3.62
C GLY A 86 -4.90 17.14 2.26
N SER A 87 -5.01 16.01 1.56
CA SER A 87 -4.46 15.86 0.20
C SER A 87 -5.14 16.80 -0.80
N CYS A 88 -6.46 16.95 -0.71
CA CYS A 88 -7.22 17.91 -1.51
C CYS A 88 -6.77 19.35 -1.23
N LEU A 89 -6.66 19.73 0.04
CA LEU A 89 -6.22 21.07 0.43
C LEU A 89 -4.81 21.37 -0.09
N MET A 90 -3.87 20.43 0.04
CA MET A 90 -2.50 20.61 -0.47
C MET A 90 -2.46 20.80 -1.98
N MET A 91 -3.30 20.10 -2.74
CA MET A 91 -3.41 20.33 -4.19
C MET A 91 -4.02 21.68 -4.52
N VAL A 92 -5.06 22.13 -3.81
CA VAL A 92 -5.64 23.47 -3.97
C VAL A 92 -4.60 24.56 -3.66
N VAL A 93 -3.82 24.40 -2.58
CA VAL A 93 -2.74 25.33 -2.24
C VAL A 93 -1.66 25.34 -3.31
N SER A 94 -1.29 24.16 -3.85
CA SER A 94 -0.31 24.06 -4.93
C SER A 94 -0.80 24.74 -6.22
N GLU A 95 -2.07 24.58 -6.57
CA GLU A 95 -2.71 25.26 -7.70
C GLU A 95 -2.70 26.78 -7.49
N ALA A 96 -3.09 27.26 -6.30
CA ALA A 96 -3.07 28.69 -5.96
C ALA A 96 -1.66 29.29 -6.03
N PHE A 97 -0.64 28.55 -5.58
CA PHE A 97 0.76 28.99 -5.68
C PHE A 97 1.21 29.09 -7.13
N PHE A 98 0.84 28.13 -7.98
CA PHE A 98 1.12 28.18 -9.41
C PHE A 98 0.42 29.36 -10.09
N LEU A 99 -0.85 29.63 -9.79
CA LEU A 99 -1.57 30.77 -10.36
C LEU A 99 -1.00 32.13 -9.93
N LYS A 100 -0.53 32.23 -8.68
CA LYS A 100 0.01 33.49 -8.14
C LYS A 100 1.41 33.83 -8.66
N TYR A 101 2.22 32.81 -8.95
CA TYR A 101 3.65 32.97 -9.23
C TYR A 101 4.11 32.34 -10.57
N GLY A 102 3.21 31.70 -11.32
CA GLY A 102 3.52 30.96 -12.55
C GLY A 102 3.97 31.83 -13.72
N ASP A 103 3.48 33.06 -13.79
CA ASP A 103 3.79 34.02 -14.87
C ASP A 103 5.04 34.86 -14.58
N LEU A 104 5.78 34.57 -13.51
CA LEU A 104 7.06 35.23 -13.26
C LEU A 104 8.01 34.97 -14.44
N PRO A 105 8.64 36.01 -15.02
CA PRO A 105 9.56 35.84 -16.13
C PRO A 105 10.60 34.77 -15.78
N GLY A 106 10.79 33.78 -16.66
CA GLY A 106 11.66 32.62 -16.47
C GLY A 106 13.17 32.91 -16.37
N THR A 107 13.54 34.10 -15.89
CA THR A 107 14.89 34.56 -15.57
C THR A 107 15.32 34.20 -14.15
N GLY A 108 14.42 33.66 -13.32
CA GLY A 108 14.72 33.21 -11.95
C GLY A 108 15.00 31.72 -11.83
N VAL A 109 15.87 31.35 -10.89
CA VAL A 109 16.24 29.99 -10.46
C VAL A 109 15.03 29.15 -9.96
N VAL A 110 13.83 29.74 -9.90
CA VAL A 110 12.61 29.15 -9.34
C VAL A 110 11.77 28.50 -10.43
N ARG A 111 11.88 27.17 -10.58
CA ARG A 111 10.94 26.37 -11.37
C ARG A 111 9.75 25.96 -10.51
N LEU A 112 8.55 26.45 -10.86
CA LEU A 112 7.29 25.98 -10.27
C LEU A 112 6.86 24.68 -10.94
N ASP A 113 6.71 23.63 -10.14
CA ASP A 113 6.23 22.33 -10.59
C ASP A 113 5.09 21.87 -9.66
N PRO A 114 3.82 21.99 -10.09
CA PRO A 114 2.66 21.52 -9.34
C PRO A 114 2.71 20.02 -9.01
N GLY A 115 3.42 19.22 -9.80
CA GLY A 115 3.63 17.80 -9.56
C GLY A 115 4.42 17.51 -8.28
N ARG A 116 5.21 18.47 -7.79
CA ARG A 116 5.97 18.31 -6.54
C ARG A 116 5.07 18.15 -5.33
N ALA A 117 3.95 18.88 -5.25
CA ALA A 117 3.01 18.74 -4.15
C ALA A 117 2.43 17.32 -4.11
N ALA A 118 2.00 16.80 -5.27
CA ALA A 118 1.54 15.42 -5.39
C ALA A 118 2.61 14.39 -4.97
N ALA A 119 3.87 14.58 -5.40
CA ALA A 119 4.98 13.71 -5.01
C ALA A 119 5.25 13.71 -3.50
N GLN A 120 5.13 14.87 -2.84
CA GLN A 120 5.30 14.97 -1.38
C GLN A 120 4.11 14.37 -0.61
N ILE A 121 2.89 14.46 -1.14
CA ILE A 121 1.73 13.76 -0.57
C ILE A 121 1.95 12.24 -0.63
N ILE A 122 2.41 11.70 -1.77
CA ILE A 122 2.70 10.27 -1.93
C ILE A 122 3.81 9.82 -0.95
N THR A 123 4.84 10.64 -0.78
CA THR A 123 5.90 10.36 0.21
C THR A 123 5.35 10.36 1.63
N GLY A 124 4.55 11.37 1.99
CA GLY A 124 3.95 11.51 3.31
C GLY A 124 2.99 10.38 3.68
N ILE A 125 2.16 9.93 2.74
CA ILE A 125 1.25 8.80 2.98
C ILE A 125 2.02 7.48 3.15
N GLY A 126 3.21 7.35 2.56
CA GLY A 126 4.11 6.22 2.79
C GLY A 126 4.49 6.07 4.27
N PHE A 127 4.73 7.18 4.97
CA PHE A 127 5.02 7.17 6.41
C PHE A 127 3.82 6.71 7.24
N LEU A 128 2.61 7.23 6.96
CA LEU A 128 1.39 6.79 7.64
C LEU A 128 1.08 5.31 7.34
N GLY A 129 1.30 4.88 6.10
CA GLY A 129 1.16 3.49 5.66
C GLY A 129 2.08 2.56 6.42
N ALA A 130 3.36 2.92 6.57
CA ALA A 130 4.30 2.16 7.40
C ALA A 130 3.86 2.11 8.87
N GLY A 131 3.33 3.21 9.42
CA GLY A 131 2.87 3.27 10.81
C GLY A 131 1.66 2.39 11.13
N VAL A 132 0.86 1.99 10.14
CA VAL A 132 -0.28 1.09 10.34
C VAL A 132 0.03 -0.38 10.01
N ILE A 133 1.16 -0.66 9.38
CA ILE A 133 1.60 -2.03 9.06
C ILE A 133 2.40 -2.57 10.25
N ILE A 134 1.86 -3.58 10.92
CA ILE A 134 2.47 -4.16 12.12
C ILE A 134 2.73 -5.65 11.85
N LYS A 135 3.97 -6.09 12.10
CA LYS A 135 4.36 -7.51 12.11
C LYS A 135 4.26 -8.05 13.54
N GLU A 136 3.49 -9.11 13.73
CA GLU A 136 3.36 -9.84 14.99
C GLU A 136 3.64 -11.33 14.73
N GLY A 137 4.82 -11.79 15.15
CA GLY A 137 5.36 -13.10 14.75
C GLY A 137 5.36 -13.24 13.23
N PHE A 138 4.71 -14.31 12.74
CA PHE A 138 4.55 -14.57 11.31
C PHE A 138 3.42 -13.80 10.62
N THR A 139 2.60 -13.07 11.38
CA THR A 139 1.43 -12.39 10.82
C THR A 139 1.71 -10.92 10.58
N VAL A 140 1.38 -10.43 9.37
CA VAL A 140 1.43 -8.99 9.05
C VAL A 140 0.02 -8.44 9.01
N ARG A 141 -0.25 -7.42 9.81
CA ARG A 141 -1.55 -6.73 9.89
C ARG A 141 -1.44 -5.34 9.30
N GLY A 142 -2.56 -4.82 8.79
CA GLY A 142 -2.66 -3.43 8.34
C GLY A 142 -2.33 -3.15 6.87
N LEU A 143 -1.96 -4.17 6.07
CA LEU A 143 -1.64 -4.01 4.64
C LEU A 143 -2.78 -3.35 3.85
N THR A 144 -4.00 -3.88 3.97
CA THR A 144 -5.18 -3.29 3.29
C THR A 144 -5.49 -1.89 3.80
N THR A 145 -5.29 -1.63 5.09
CA THR A 145 -5.50 -0.30 5.68
C THR A 145 -4.51 0.70 5.08
N ALA A 146 -3.22 0.35 4.97
CA ALA A 146 -2.22 1.18 4.32
C ALA A 146 -2.58 1.47 2.86
N ALA A 147 -3.02 0.45 2.11
CA ALA A 147 -3.48 0.62 0.73
C ALA A 147 -4.70 1.56 0.64
N CYS A 148 -5.66 1.46 1.57
CA CYS A 148 -6.83 2.35 1.61
C CYS A 148 -6.45 3.81 1.91
N LEU A 149 -5.49 4.04 2.80
CA LEU A 149 -4.96 5.37 3.07
C LEU A 149 -4.27 5.96 1.83
N TRP A 150 -3.52 5.14 1.10
CA TRP A 150 -2.89 5.54 -0.16
C TRP A 150 -3.94 5.95 -1.22
N VAL A 151 -4.99 5.15 -1.37
CA VAL A 151 -6.13 5.47 -2.24
C VAL A 151 -6.84 6.75 -1.79
N ALA A 152 -7.12 6.91 -0.49
CA ALA A 152 -7.79 8.10 0.04
C ALA A 152 -7.00 9.38 -0.27
N ALA A 153 -5.67 9.33 -0.15
CA ALA A 153 -4.80 10.44 -0.56
C ALA A 153 -4.92 10.73 -2.06
N GLY A 154 -4.89 9.70 -2.90
CA GLY A 154 -5.08 9.81 -4.35
C GLY A 154 -6.43 10.43 -4.75
N VAL A 155 -7.51 9.97 -4.12
CA VAL A 155 -8.87 10.51 -4.30
C VAL A 155 -8.93 11.98 -3.88
N GLY A 156 -8.34 12.33 -2.73
CA GLY A 156 -8.21 13.70 -2.27
C GLY A 156 -7.47 14.59 -3.28
N MET A 157 -6.33 14.12 -3.80
CA MET A 157 -5.57 14.82 -4.83
C MET A 157 -6.39 15.04 -6.12
N ALA A 158 -7.12 14.01 -6.56
CA ALA A 158 -7.98 14.09 -7.75
C ALA A 158 -9.05 15.17 -7.58
N PHE A 159 -9.75 15.21 -6.44
CA PHE A 159 -10.72 16.27 -6.16
C PHE A 159 -10.07 17.66 -6.03
N GLY A 160 -8.89 17.75 -5.39
CA GLY A 160 -8.14 19.01 -5.32
C GLY A 160 -7.77 19.57 -6.69
N MET A 161 -7.42 18.69 -7.64
CA MET A 161 -7.16 19.03 -9.05
C MET A 161 -8.43 19.26 -9.89
N GLY A 162 -9.64 19.12 -9.31
CA GLY A 162 -10.90 19.23 -10.05
C GLY A 162 -11.25 18.01 -10.93
N LEU A 163 -10.54 16.90 -10.78
CA LEU A 163 -10.79 15.65 -11.50
C LEU A 163 -11.92 14.83 -10.83
N PHE A 164 -13.12 15.42 -10.74
CA PHE A 164 -14.25 14.86 -10.00
C PHE A 164 -14.67 13.47 -10.48
N ILE A 165 -14.69 13.25 -11.80
CA ILE A 165 -15.03 11.95 -12.40
C ILE A 165 -14.00 10.89 -11.98
N ALA A 166 -12.71 11.20 -12.09
CA ALA A 166 -11.64 10.28 -11.72
C ALA A 166 -11.67 9.95 -10.22
N GLY A 167 -11.82 10.96 -9.36
CA GLY A 167 -11.93 10.78 -7.91
C GLY A 167 -13.15 9.93 -7.52
N THR A 168 -14.29 10.15 -8.18
CA THR A 168 -15.53 9.39 -7.94
C THR A 168 -15.38 7.94 -8.39
N ILE A 169 -14.89 7.69 -9.60
CA ILE A 169 -14.65 6.32 -10.12
C ILE A 169 -13.67 5.57 -9.22
N ALA A 170 -12.55 6.20 -8.84
CA ALA A 170 -11.58 5.59 -7.94
C ALA A 170 -12.19 5.24 -6.57
N THR A 171 -13.03 6.11 -6.02
CA THR A 171 -13.77 5.84 -4.77
C THR A 171 -14.70 4.63 -4.91
N ILE A 172 -15.50 4.57 -5.98
CA ILE A 172 -16.43 3.45 -6.24
C ILE A 172 -15.68 2.14 -6.40
N LEU A 173 -14.63 2.10 -7.25
CA LEU A 173 -13.84 0.89 -7.48
C LEU A 173 -13.17 0.39 -6.20
N SER A 174 -12.70 1.32 -5.36
CA SER A 174 -12.09 0.99 -4.08
C SER A 174 -13.12 0.39 -3.12
N LEU A 175 -14.33 0.96 -3.03
CA LEU A 175 -15.41 0.39 -2.23
C LEU A 175 -15.84 -1.00 -2.71
N LEU A 176 -15.94 -1.18 -4.04
CA LEU A 176 -16.22 -2.49 -4.63
C LEU A 176 -15.14 -3.51 -4.27
N ALA A 177 -13.87 -3.15 -4.37
CA ALA A 177 -12.77 -4.02 -3.96
C ALA A 177 -12.83 -4.36 -2.47
N LEU A 178 -13.20 -3.41 -1.62
CA LEU A 178 -13.29 -3.62 -0.18
C LEU A 178 -14.47 -4.53 0.22
N ILE A 179 -15.62 -4.36 -0.41
CA ILE A 179 -16.86 -5.06 -0.07
C ILE A 179 -16.95 -6.42 -0.80
N PHE A 180 -16.77 -6.42 -2.13
CA PHE A 180 -17.02 -7.58 -2.97
C PHE A 180 -15.92 -8.64 -2.86
N LEU A 181 -14.66 -8.21 -2.81
CA LEU A 181 -13.53 -9.15 -2.75
C LEU A 181 -13.51 -9.95 -1.44
N LYS A 182 -14.01 -9.36 -0.35
CA LYS A 182 -14.25 -10.07 0.91
C LYS A 182 -15.30 -11.19 0.77
N GLN A 183 -16.35 -10.96 -0.03
CA GLN A 183 -17.39 -11.98 -0.27
C GLN A 183 -16.90 -13.10 -1.19
N LEU A 184 -15.90 -12.83 -2.03
CA LEU A 184 -15.25 -13.82 -2.91
C LEU A 184 -14.17 -14.64 -2.19
N GLU A 185 -13.70 -14.19 -1.03
CA GLU A 185 -12.70 -14.89 -0.22
C GLU A 185 -12.98 -16.40 0.00
N PRO A 186 -14.22 -16.87 0.28
CA PRO A 186 -14.51 -18.29 0.42
C PRO A 186 -14.44 -19.09 -0.90
N LEU A 187 -14.54 -18.44 -2.07
CA LEU A 187 -14.43 -19.10 -3.38
C LEU A 187 -12.97 -19.36 -3.78
N ILE A 188 -12.03 -18.61 -3.18
CA ILE A 188 -10.60 -18.76 -3.42
C ILE A 188 -10.07 -19.82 -2.46
N GLN A 189 -9.57 -20.94 -3.00
CA GLN A 189 -8.88 -21.94 -2.19
C GLN A 189 -7.61 -21.33 -1.61
N LYS A 190 -7.62 -21.04 -0.31
CA LYS A 190 -6.43 -20.62 0.42
C LYS A 190 -5.71 -21.86 0.94
N ASP A 191 -4.41 -21.94 0.69
CA ASP A 191 -3.54 -22.84 1.44
C ASP A 191 -3.67 -22.48 2.93
N ARG A 192 -4.02 -23.47 3.76
CA ARG A 192 -4.11 -23.28 5.20
C ARG A 192 -2.73 -23.46 5.79
N TYR A 193 -2.31 -22.49 6.60
CA TYR A 193 -1.09 -22.59 7.39
C TYR A 193 -1.50 -22.83 8.84
N LEU A 194 -0.91 -23.85 9.46
CA LEU A 194 -1.01 -24.07 10.90
C LEU A 194 0.06 -23.24 11.57
N HIS A 195 -0.35 -22.29 12.40
CA HIS A 195 0.57 -21.58 13.27
C HIS A 195 0.65 -22.32 14.59
N LEU A 196 1.79 -22.94 14.89
CA LEU A 196 1.99 -23.74 16.08
C LEU A 196 3.08 -23.12 16.96
N SER A 197 2.75 -22.81 18.20
CA SER A 197 3.67 -22.25 19.20
C SER A 197 3.84 -23.23 20.34
N ILE A 198 5.08 -23.65 20.60
CA ILE A 198 5.46 -24.64 21.61
C ILE A 198 6.46 -23.96 22.55
N THR A 199 6.17 -23.94 23.84
CA THR A 199 7.11 -23.51 24.88
C THR A 199 7.61 -24.73 25.62
N ALA A 200 8.93 -24.91 25.68
CA ALA A 200 9.58 -26.02 26.34
C ALA A 200 10.84 -25.58 27.08
N ASN A 201 11.42 -26.47 27.88
CA ASN A 201 12.73 -26.23 28.51
C ASN A 201 13.81 -25.98 27.46
N SER A 202 14.82 -25.17 27.80
CA SER A 202 15.99 -24.93 26.94
C SER A 202 16.88 -26.16 26.81
N GLU A 203 16.97 -26.96 27.87
CA GLU A 203 17.73 -28.21 27.91
C GLU A 203 16.88 -29.34 28.50
N PRO A 204 16.81 -30.52 27.83
CA PRO A 204 17.31 -30.79 26.48
C PRO A 204 16.49 -30.08 25.40
N ASP A 205 17.14 -29.73 24.28
CA ASP A 205 16.46 -29.11 23.15
C ASP A 205 15.49 -30.11 22.49
N ILE A 206 14.22 -29.73 22.41
CA ILE A 206 13.15 -30.54 21.83
C ILE A 206 13.05 -30.42 20.30
N TYR A 207 13.75 -29.46 19.69
CA TYR A 207 13.66 -29.20 18.24
C TYR A 207 13.93 -30.45 17.37
N PRO A 208 14.98 -31.27 17.61
CA PRO A 208 15.22 -32.48 16.81
C PRO A 208 14.07 -33.50 16.88
N THR A 209 13.39 -33.58 18.03
CA THR A 209 12.22 -34.45 18.22
C THR A 209 11.02 -33.94 17.42
N LEU A 210 10.78 -32.62 17.45
CA LEU A 210 9.73 -31.97 16.68
C LEU A 210 9.96 -32.09 15.17
N GLU A 211 11.20 -31.90 14.71
CA GLU A 211 11.58 -32.03 13.31
C GLU A 211 11.30 -33.44 12.77
N ARG A 212 11.66 -34.48 13.53
CA ARG A 212 11.35 -35.89 13.20
C ARG A 212 9.85 -36.13 13.14
N LEU A 213 9.10 -35.67 14.15
CA LEU A 213 7.65 -35.82 14.20
C LEU A 213 6.96 -35.21 12.98
N PHE A 214 7.39 -33.99 12.58
CA PHE A 214 6.85 -33.33 11.40
C PHE A 214 7.25 -34.06 10.10
N ALA A 215 8.48 -34.55 10.00
CA ALA A 215 8.96 -35.31 8.84
C ALA A 215 8.20 -36.64 8.65
N GLU A 216 8.00 -37.41 9.72
CA GLU A 216 7.27 -38.70 9.70
C GLU A 216 5.81 -38.53 9.23
N ARG A 217 5.18 -37.43 9.64
CA ARG A 217 3.82 -37.06 9.24
C ARG A 217 3.75 -36.37 7.87
N LYS A 218 4.89 -36.24 7.16
CA LYS A 218 5.01 -35.54 5.87
C LYS A 218 4.52 -34.09 5.92
N LEU A 219 4.71 -33.43 7.06
CA LEU A 219 4.35 -32.03 7.27
C LEU A 219 5.49 -31.13 6.80
N ARG A 220 5.18 -30.19 5.91
CA ARG A 220 6.17 -29.23 5.43
C ARG A 220 6.20 -28.02 6.36
N ILE A 221 7.35 -27.80 6.99
CA ILE A 221 7.64 -26.57 7.75
C ILE A 221 7.94 -25.47 6.71
N SER A 222 7.13 -24.41 6.71
CA SER A 222 7.33 -23.23 5.87
C SER A 222 8.29 -22.24 6.48
N ASP A 223 8.23 -22.07 7.81
CA ASP A 223 9.04 -21.11 8.55
C ASP A 223 9.15 -21.52 10.03
N ILE A 224 10.22 -21.08 10.69
CA ILE A 224 10.51 -21.33 12.10
C ILE A 224 11.15 -20.11 12.77
N GLU A 225 10.64 -19.76 13.94
CA GLU A 225 11.23 -18.75 14.84
C GLU A 225 11.40 -19.38 16.23
N ALA A 226 12.50 -19.05 16.92
CA ALA A 226 12.76 -19.50 18.28
C ALA A 226 13.15 -18.31 19.15
N ASP A 227 12.47 -18.16 20.30
CA ASP A 227 12.78 -17.13 21.30
C ASP A 227 13.21 -17.82 22.60
N LEU A 228 14.44 -17.60 23.07
CA LEU A 228 14.94 -18.10 24.36
C LEU A 228 14.67 -17.08 25.47
N ASP A 229 13.92 -17.48 26.49
CA ASP A 229 13.76 -16.73 27.73
C ASP A 229 14.84 -17.14 28.74
N LEU A 230 15.82 -16.26 28.92
CA LEU A 230 16.96 -16.46 29.83
C LEU A 230 16.53 -16.53 31.31
N THR A 231 15.39 -15.95 31.68
CA THR A 231 14.91 -15.94 33.07
C THR A 231 14.23 -17.24 33.46
N THR A 232 13.39 -17.77 32.56
CA THR A 232 12.63 -19.01 32.80
C THR A 232 13.33 -20.25 32.24
N GLN A 233 14.46 -20.09 31.55
CA GLN A 233 15.18 -21.16 30.85
C GLN A 233 14.24 -21.98 29.95
N CYS A 234 13.41 -21.27 29.21
CA CYS A 234 12.43 -21.85 28.29
C CYS A 234 12.67 -21.32 26.88
N ILE A 235 12.60 -22.20 25.88
CA ILE A 235 12.57 -21.82 24.47
C ILE A 235 11.13 -21.87 23.99
N ARG A 236 10.71 -20.81 23.30
CA ARG A 236 9.45 -20.77 22.58
C ARG A 236 9.74 -20.92 21.09
N TYR A 237 9.34 -22.06 20.54
CA TYR A 237 9.34 -22.33 19.12
C TYR A 237 8.02 -21.89 18.49
N ARG A 238 8.07 -21.15 17.40
CA ARG A 238 6.92 -20.85 16.53
C ARG A 238 7.18 -21.48 15.17
N PHE A 239 6.28 -22.36 14.74
CA PHE A 239 6.31 -23.03 13.44
C PHE A 239 5.17 -22.53 12.57
N ILE A 240 5.44 -22.36 11.28
CA ILE A 240 4.42 -22.34 10.23
C ILE A 240 4.47 -23.68 9.51
N ILE A 241 3.39 -24.45 9.59
CA ILE A 241 3.29 -25.74 8.88
C ILE A 241 2.27 -25.57 7.74
N THR A 242 2.68 -25.87 6.50
CA THR A 242 1.74 -25.88 5.36
C THR A 242 0.79 -27.05 5.55
N GLN A 243 -0.51 -26.77 5.66
CA GLN A 243 -1.50 -27.76 6.03
C GLN A 243 -2.42 -28.11 4.86
N HIS A 244 -2.55 -29.42 4.63
CA HIS A 244 -3.54 -30.05 3.77
C HIS A 244 -4.99 -29.81 4.27
N LYS A 245 -5.98 -30.25 3.47
CA LYS A 245 -7.42 -29.94 3.59
C LYS A 245 -8.08 -30.18 4.97
N GLU A 246 -7.49 -30.96 5.87
CA GLU A 246 -8.07 -31.35 7.17
C GLU A 246 -7.48 -30.57 8.37
N ARG A 247 -8.25 -30.43 9.45
CA ARG A 247 -7.82 -29.78 10.70
C ARG A 247 -7.02 -30.75 11.59
N ILE A 248 -5.68 -30.69 11.54
CA ILE A 248 -4.76 -31.54 12.31
C ILE A 248 -4.25 -30.90 13.61
N GLY A 249 -4.52 -29.61 13.85
CA GLY A 249 -3.92 -28.86 14.98
C GLY A 249 -4.20 -29.46 16.35
N ARG A 250 -5.40 -29.99 16.59
CA ARG A 250 -5.76 -30.65 17.86
C ARG A 250 -4.99 -31.96 18.05
N GLU A 251 -4.94 -32.80 17.03
CA GLU A 251 -4.21 -34.08 17.06
C GLU A 251 -2.72 -33.85 17.32
N LEU A 252 -2.11 -32.93 16.56
CA LEU A 252 -0.70 -32.55 16.73
C LEU A 252 -0.40 -32.03 18.14
N SER A 253 -1.29 -31.20 18.69
CA SER A 253 -1.11 -30.67 20.05
C SER A 253 -1.15 -31.76 21.13
N GLN A 254 -1.94 -32.82 20.95
CA GLN A 254 -2.00 -33.92 21.90
C GLN A 254 -0.72 -34.75 21.86
N ILE A 255 -0.20 -35.05 20.67
CA ILE A 255 1.04 -35.81 20.51
C ILE A 255 2.23 -35.02 21.06
N ILE A 256 2.32 -33.72 20.76
CA ILE A 256 3.42 -32.88 21.25
C ILE A 256 3.38 -32.73 22.78
N ALA A 257 2.20 -32.78 23.40
CA ALA A 257 2.08 -32.69 24.85
C ALA A 257 2.70 -33.90 25.58
N GLU A 258 2.92 -35.03 24.90
CA GLU A 258 3.57 -36.21 25.46
C GLU A 258 5.11 -36.11 25.44
N ILE A 259 5.69 -35.12 24.75
CA ILE A 259 7.13 -34.90 24.70
C ILE A 259 7.59 -34.26 26.02
N ASP A 260 8.62 -34.86 26.63
CA ASP A 260 9.20 -34.36 27.87
C ASP A 260 9.76 -32.93 27.70
N GLY A 261 9.59 -32.11 28.73
CA GLY A 261 10.00 -30.71 28.74
C GLY A 261 9.04 -29.72 28.07
N VAL A 262 7.94 -30.17 27.44
CA VAL A 262 6.90 -29.28 26.91
C VAL A 262 6.05 -28.68 28.03
N LYS A 263 5.97 -27.36 28.08
CA LYS A 263 5.23 -26.60 29.10
C LYS A 263 3.92 -26.02 28.60
N LYS A 264 3.87 -25.60 27.33
CA LYS A 264 2.70 -24.93 26.76
C LYS A 264 2.63 -25.11 25.24
N ILE A 265 1.44 -25.34 24.72
CA ILE A 265 1.16 -25.42 23.28
C ILE A 265 0.03 -24.45 22.94
N HIS A 266 0.18 -23.70 21.87
CA HIS A 266 -0.85 -22.83 21.30
C HIS A 266 -0.90 -23.03 19.79
N TYR A 267 -2.09 -23.19 19.21
CA TYR A 267 -2.28 -23.29 17.77
C TYR A 267 -3.43 -22.40 17.28
N GLN A 268 -3.30 -21.88 16.05
CA GLN A 268 -4.32 -21.10 15.34
C GLN A 268 -4.57 -21.66 13.94
#